data_AF-A0AAD7CN49-F1
#
_entry.id   AF-A0AAD7CN49-F1
#
_cell.length_a   1.000
_cell.length_b   1.000
_cell.length_c   1.000
_cell.angle_alpha   90.00
_cell.angle_beta   90.00
_cell.angle_gamma   90.00
#
_symmetry.space_group_name_H-M   'P 1'
#
loop_
_entity.id
_entity.type
_entity.pdbx_description
1 polymer ?
#
loop_
_entity_poly.entity_id
_entity_poly.type
_entity_poly.pdbx_seq_one_letter_code
_entity_poly.pdbx_strand_id
1 'polypeptide(L)'
;PPSPKIFHGRDSELNDLIGNLLKDSARVAVLGPGGMGKTTLAMAVLHHPDVIEKYNTQHFISCESANTSVDLASILGAHLGLERSNQLKQAVVRYFEASGPSLLILDNLETPWEPVEGRGEVEELLSLLADIPTLALLITMRGAERPAKVKWTRPFLPTLEPLSPSASGQIFSDVADEPEIGEQSVLDELIVLSDNLPLAVSLMASIASFEGYTSTLSRWKGESTTLVSDGHDKRSNLEISITLSLESPRISPDARNLLSLLSILPDGITDEDIIVSKILIPDIAHCRTSLLRTSLGHVDVHGRLKALSPIREFIRRVHPPSVSLSKPLRTHLQDLLMVWRSHRQLPLGYLVPRLLANLGNFNELILQGLADDQAAWPDIGHTIIILNSFSNIMGKGTNQLNQKLPNLIEATGEPRLRWKYASARLNGNIPGIDRTDAECLITDGLHHFHTVQSHIYDGILFHPTDIPLS
;
A
#
# COMPACT_ATOMS: atom_id res chain seq x y z
N PRO A 1 24.69 -7.95 15.09
CA PRO A 1 24.60 -7.43 13.71
C PRO A 1 25.21 -6.02 13.65
N PRO A 2 25.72 -5.54 12.49
CA PRO A 2 26.25 -4.18 12.37
C PRO A 2 25.13 -3.12 12.46
N SER A 3 25.49 -1.88 12.79
CA SER A 3 24.56 -0.74 12.78
C SER A 3 24.06 -0.46 11.35
N PRO A 4 22.78 -0.08 11.18
CA PRO A 4 22.28 0.41 9.91
C PRO A 4 23.10 1.61 9.43
N LYS A 5 23.50 1.62 8.16
CA LYS A 5 24.24 2.74 7.55
C LYS A 5 23.31 3.81 6.98
N ILE A 6 22.17 3.40 6.46
CA ILE A 6 21.11 4.26 5.93
C ILE A 6 19.90 4.06 6.83
N PHE A 7 19.53 5.10 7.57
CA PHE A 7 18.46 5.06 8.58
C PHE A 7 17.80 6.44 8.69
N HIS A 8 16.67 6.59 8.01
CA HIS A 8 15.93 7.86 7.94
C HIS A 8 14.47 7.69 8.35
N GLY A 9 13.88 8.73 8.93
CA GLY A 9 12.44 8.82 9.18
C GLY A 9 11.91 7.92 10.30
N ARG A 10 12.77 7.51 11.24
CA ARG A 10 12.41 6.64 12.38
C ARG A 10 12.85 7.21 13.73
N ASP A 11 13.19 8.50 13.78
CA ASP A 11 13.70 9.15 14.98
C ASP A 11 12.68 9.12 16.12
N SER A 12 11.39 9.32 15.83
CA SER A 12 10.31 9.23 16.82
C SER A 12 10.22 7.85 17.45
N GLU A 13 10.14 6.80 16.63
CA GLU A 13 9.99 5.43 17.08
C GLU A 13 11.25 4.95 17.81
N LEU A 14 12.43 5.37 17.34
CA LEU A 14 13.69 5.11 18.02
C LEU A 14 13.68 5.76 19.41
N ASN A 15 13.39 7.06 19.51
CA ASN A 15 13.34 7.77 20.79
C ASN A 15 12.33 7.16 21.77
N ASP A 16 11.14 6.76 21.29
CA ASP A 16 10.13 6.08 22.10
C ASP A 16 10.62 4.71 22.61
N LEU A 17 11.33 3.96 21.76
CA LEU A 17 11.95 2.69 22.13
C LEU A 17 13.04 2.88 23.18
N ILE A 18 13.97 3.82 22.97
CA ILE A 18 15.02 4.14 23.93
C ILE A 18 14.41 4.57 25.26
N GLY A 19 13.46 5.52 25.24
CA GLY A 19 12.78 5.99 26.44
C GLY A 19 12.04 4.89 27.21
N ASN A 20 11.52 3.86 26.53
CA ASN A 20 10.94 2.70 27.18
C ASN A 20 11.98 1.72 27.73
N LEU A 21 13.06 1.46 27.00
CA LEU A 21 14.16 0.58 27.43
C LEU A 21 14.92 1.17 28.63
N LEU A 22 15.03 2.49 28.71
CA LEU A 22 15.67 3.15 29.86
C LEU A 22 14.84 3.06 31.15
N LYS A 23 13.58 2.62 31.10
CA LYS A 23 12.79 2.25 32.29
C LYS A 23 13.12 0.84 32.78
N ASP A 24 12.78 0.51 34.02
CA ASP A 24 12.99 -0.83 34.56
C ASP A 24 12.09 -1.86 33.86
N SER A 25 12.70 -2.97 33.46
CA SER A 25 12.03 -4.14 32.90
C SER A 25 11.13 -3.84 31.67
N ALA A 26 11.72 -3.38 30.58
CA ALA A 26 10.98 -3.09 29.35
C ALA A 26 10.56 -4.37 28.60
N ARG A 27 9.31 -4.46 28.16
CA ARG A 27 8.80 -5.50 27.25
C ARG A 27 8.14 -4.79 26.08
N VAL A 28 8.81 -4.74 24.94
CA VAL A 28 8.35 -3.95 23.78
C VAL A 28 8.22 -4.83 22.55
N ALA A 29 7.16 -4.61 21.77
CA ALA A 29 6.94 -5.27 20.50
C ALA A 29 6.93 -4.23 19.38
N VAL A 30 7.87 -4.36 18.45
CA VAL A 30 7.94 -3.60 17.20
C VAL A 30 7.16 -4.39 16.15
N LEU A 31 6.02 -3.84 15.75
CA LEU A 31 5.02 -4.52 14.94
C LEU A 31 4.81 -3.81 13.60
N GLY A 32 4.27 -4.52 12.61
CA GLY A 32 3.94 -3.94 11.30
C GLY A 32 4.13 -4.94 10.17
N PRO A 33 3.75 -4.58 8.93
CA PRO A 33 3.92 -5.44 7.76
C PRO A 33 5.40 -5.71 7.47
N GLY A 34 5.68 -6.74 6.68
CA GLY A 34 7.05 -7.01 6.28
C GLY A 34 7.59 -5.91 5.35
N GLY A 35 8.90 -5.66 5.43
CA GLY A 35 9.53 -4.56 4.72
C GLY A 35 9.41 -3.16 5.37
N MET A 36 8.78 -3.04 6.54
CA MET A 36 8.67 -1.76 7.28
C MET A 36 9.92 -1.30 8.04
N GLY A 37 11.01 -2.08 7.99
CA GLY A 37 12.25 -1.74 8.70
C GLY A 37 12.25 -2.06 10.20
N LYS A 38 11.41 -2.99 10.67
CA LYS A 38 11.37 -3.42 12.08
C LYS A 38 12.73 -3.91 12.60
N THR A 39 13.36 -4.81 11.85
CA THR A 39 14.71 -5.33 12.13
C THR A 39 15.74 -4.21 12.12
N THR A 40 15.67 -3.30 11.14
CA THR A 40 16.55 -2.13 11.05
C THR A 40 16.42 -1.22 12.28
N LEU A 41 15.19 -0.96 12.74
CA LEU A 41 14.92 -0.20 13.96
C LEU A 41 15.45 -0.91 15.21
N ALA A 42 15.26 -2.22 15.33
CA ALA A 42 15.81 -3.01 16.43
C ALA A 42 17.34 -3.00 16.45
N MET A 43 17.99 -3.02 15.28
CA MET A 43 19.45 -2.86 15.17
C MET A 43 19.89 -1.45 15.56
N ALA A 44 19.17 -0.39 15.16
CA ALA A 44 19.48 0.97 15.59
C ALA A 44 19.42 1.13 17.12
N VAL A 45 18.42 0.51 17.75
CA VAL A 45 18.30 0.45 19.22
C VAL A 45 19.51 -0.25 19.86
N LEU A 46 19.92 -1.40 19.32
CA LEU A 46 21.05 -2.18 19.84
C LEU A 46 22.37 -1.37 19.86
N HIS A 47 22.53 -0.46 18.90
CA HIS A 47 23.74 0.38 18.78
C HIS A 47 23.59 1.76 19.44
N HIS A 48 22.46 2.06 20.08
CA HIS A 48 22.25 3.36 20.70
C HIS A 48 23.11 3.53 21.97
N PRO A 49 23.81 4.67 22.15
CA PRO A 49 24.72 4.88 23.29
C PRO A 49 24.08 4.60 24.65
N ASP A 50 22.88 5.14 24.91
CA ASP A 50 22.20 4.95 26.20
C ASP A 50 21.82 3.49 26.48
N VAL A 51 21.56 2.69 25.43
CA VAL A 51 21.26 1.25 25.55
C VAL A 51 22.55 0.49 25.86
N ILE A 52 23.65 0.86 25.21
CA ILE A 52 24.99 0.31 25.48
C ILE A 52 25.43 0.60 26.91
N GLU A 53 25.18 1.81 27.41
CA GLU A 53 25.52 2.18 28.79
C GLU A 53 24.67 1.44 29.82
N LYS A 54 23.38 1.23 29.55
CA LYS A 54 22.45 0.62 30.50
C LYS A 54 22.60 -0.90 30.65
N TYR A 55 22.80 -1.62 29.54
CA TYR A 55 22.74 -3.08 29.52
C TYR A 55 24.12 -3.71 29.40
N ASN A 56 24.50 -4.51 30.39
CA ASN A 56 25.79 -5.19 30.44
C ASN A 56 25.95 -6.20 29.29
N THR A 57 24.86 -6.89 28.97
CA THR A 57 24.81 -7.87 27.88
C THR A 57 23.62 -7.59 26.98
N GLN A 58 23.84 -7.75 25.68
CA GLN A 58 22.83 -7.53 24.66
C GLN A 58 22.87 -8.69 23.67
N HIS A 59 21.72 -9.30 23.44
CA HIS A 59 21.58 -10.47 22.58
C HIS A 59 20.60 -10.15 21.47
N PHE A 60 21.03 -10.39 20.23
CA PHE A 60 20.17 -10.28 19.05
C PHE A 60 20.04 -11.66 18.41
N ILE A 61 18.81 -12.17 18.37
CA ILE A 61 18.51 -13.53 17.93
C ILE A 61 17.53 -13.46 16.77
N SER A 62 17.91 -13.98 15.60
CA SER A 62 16.96 -14.24 14.52
C SER A 62 16.18 -15.52 14.82
N CYS A 63 14.86 -15.44 14.80
CA CYS A 63 13.96 -16.56 15.00
C CYS A 63 13.54 -17.23 13.67
N GLU A 64 14.07 -16.81 12.52
CA GLU A 64 13.66 -17.30 11.19
C GLU A 64 13.80 -18.80 11.00
N SER A 65 14.70 -19.46 11.74
CA SER A 65 14.91 -20.91 11.67
C SER A 65 14.22 -21.69 12.80
N ALA A 66 13.44 -21.03 13.67
CA ALA A 66 12.70 -21.68 14.75
C ALA A 66 11.23 -21.83 14.38
N ASN A 67 10.77 -23.06 14.17
CA ASN A 67 9.35 -23.34 13.86
C ASN A 67 8.52 -23.65 15.11
N THR A 68 9.18 -23.91 16.24
CA THR A 68 8.53 -24.31 17.50
C THR A 68 9.18 -23.63 18.71
N SER A 69 8.52 -23.71 19.87
CA SER A 69 9.09 -23.26 21.16
C SER A 69 10.36 -24.03 21.54
N VAL A 70 10.50 -25.29 21.12
CA VAL A 70 11.71 -26.10 21.33
C VAL A 70 12.85 -25.60 20.45
N ASP A 71 12.58 -25.29 19.18
CA ASP A 71 13.58 -24.74 18.27
C ASP A 71 14.06 -23.37 18.74
N LEU A 72 13.13 -22.52 19.19
CA LEU A 72 13.46 -21.20 19.76
C LEU A 72 14.38 -21.33 20.98
N ALA A 73 14.06 -22.25 21.91
CA ALA A 73 14.91 -22.53 23.06
C ALA A 73 16.28 -23.10 22.65
N SER A 74 16.34 -23.85 21.56
CA SER A 74 17.59 -24.42 21.02
C SER A 74 18.47 -23.34 20.39
N ILE A 75 17.91 -22.40 19.62
CA ILE A 75 18.66 -21.25 19.06
C ILE A 75 19.20 -20.38 20.19
N LEU A 76 18.36 -20.08 21.19
CA LEU A 76 18.79 -19.33 22.38
C LEU A 76 19.90 -20.08 23.13
N GLY A 77 19.72 -21.39 23.34
CA GLY A 77 20.70 -22.23 23.99
C GLY A 77 22.05 -22.24 23.26
N ALA A 78 22.04 -22.39 21.94
CA ALA A 78 23.24 -22.35 21.10
C ALA A 78 23.95 -20.99 21.19
N HIS A 79 23.21 -19.89 21.06
CA HIS A 79 23.76 -18.54 21.17
C HIS A 79 24.40 -18.26 22.53
N LEU A 80 23.84 -18.82 23.60
CA LEU A 80 24.28 -18.63 24.98
C LEU A 80 25.29 -19.70 25.45
N GLY A 81 25.63 -20.70 24.61
CA GLY A 81 26.54 -21.79 24.97
C GLY A 81 25.96 -22.83 25.95
N LEU A 82 24.64 -23.02 25.94
CA LEU A 82 23.87 -23.88 26.86
C LEU A 82 23.41 -25.22 26.25
N GLU A 83 23.90 -25.57 25.06
CA GLU A 83 23.45 -26.71 24.23
C GLU A 83 23.46 -28.07 24.93
N ARG A 84 24.30 -28.23 25.97
CA ARG A 84 24.43 -29.48 26.73
C ARG A 84 23.36 -29.67 27.80
N SER A 85 22.45 -28.71 27.99
CA SER A 85 21.38 -28.81 28.97
C SER A 85 20.24 -29.70 28.48
N ASN A 86 19.84 -30.68 29.28
CA ASN A 86 18.63 -31.48 29.03
C ASN A 86 17.33 -30.67 29.24
N GLN A 87 17.44 -29.46 29.78
CA GLN A 87 16.35 -28.56 30.15
C GLN A 87 16.65 -27.16 29.59
N LEU A 88 16.69 -27.04 28.24
CA LEU A 88 17.14 -25.81 27.57
C LEU A 88 16.31 -24.58 27.96
N LYS A 89 14.98 -24.68 27.98
CA LYS A 89 14.10 -23.56 28.38
C LYS A 89 14.46 -23.05 29.78
N GLN A 90 14.60 -23.93 30.77
CA GLN A 90 14.99 -23.53 32.13
C GLN A 90 16.41 -22.99 32.21
N ALA A 91 17.35 -23.56 31.44
CA ALA A 91 18.73 -23.08 31.41
C ALA A 91 18.85 -21.65 30.85
N VAL A 92 18.10 -21.34 29.79
CA VAL A 92 18.02 -19.99 29.21
C VAL A 92 17.46 -18.99 30.23
N VAL A 93 16.38 -19.33 30.93
CA VAL A 93 15.81 -18.47 31.99
C VAL A 93 16.85 -18.21 33.08
N ARG A 94 17.50 -19.26 33.61
CA ARG A 94 18.53 -19.15 34.65
C ARG A 94 19.74 -18.31 34.20
N TYR A 95 20.11 -18.39 32.93
CA TYR A 95 21.18 -17.55 32.37
C TYR A 95 20.84 -16.08 32.52
N PHE A 96 19.64 -15.66 32.09
CA PHE A 96 19.22 -14.27 32.18
C PHE A 96 18.96 -13.79 33.62
N GLU A 97 18.47 -14.66 34.51
CA GLU A 97 18.38 -14.37 35.94
C GLU A 97 19.76 -14.05 36.55
N ALA A 98 20.82 -14.72 36.08
CA ALA A 98 22.18 -14.52 36.57
C ALA A 98 22.96 -13.39 35.85
N SER A 99 22.47 -12.88 34.71
CA SER A 99 23.22 -11.95 33.84
C SER A 99 23.19 -10.49 34.30
N GLY A 100 22.35 -10.14 35.28
CA GLY A 100 22.10 -8.74 35.63
C GLY A 100 21.33 -8.00 34.51
N PRO A 101 21.46 -6.66 34.42
CA PRO A 101 20.81 -5.86 33.38
C PRO A 101 21.19 -6.32 31.98
N SER A 102 20.22 -6.88 31.25
CA SER A 102 20.43 -7.45 29.92
C SER A 102 19.30 -7.09 28.96
N LEU A 103 19.60 -7.02 27.67
CA LEU A 103 18.64 -6.81 26.59
C LEU A 103 18.60 -8.05 25.68
N LEU A 104 17.42 -8.61 25.50
CA LEU A 104 17.17 -9.68 24.52
C LEU A 104 16.26 -9.15 23.41
N ILE A 105 16.78 -9.16 22.18
CA ILE A 105 16.04 -8.88 20.95
C ILE A 105 15.74 -10.20 20.25
N LEU A 106 14.45 -10.52 20.09
CA LEU A 106 13.96 -11.64 19.29
C LEU A 106 13.39 -11.09 17.97
N ASP A 107 14.13 -11.28 16.89
CA ASP A 107 13.77 -10.79 15.56
C ASP A 107 13.01 -11.85 14.77
N ASN A 108 11.95 -11.46 14.05
CA ASN A 108 11.07 -12.35 13.29
C ASN A 108 10.42 -13.45 14.15
N LEU A 109 9.95 -13.08 15.34
CA LEU A 109 9.35 -14.01 16.30
C LEU A 109 8.02 -14.61 15.80
N GLU A 110 7.43 -14.09 14.71
CA GLU A 110 6.29 -14.73 14.06
C GLU A 110 6.59 -16.16 13.62
N THR A 111 7.83 -16.51 13.22
CA THR A 111 8.12 -17.85 12.70
C THR A 111 7.74 -18.97 13.68
N PRO A 112 8.19 -18.95 14.95
CA PRO A 112 7.76 -19.96 15.93
C PRO A 112 6.36 -19.70 16.51
N TRP A 113 5.85 -18.46 16.46
CA TRP A 113 4.60 -18.07 17.14
C TRP A 113 3.34 -18.20 16.27
N GLU A 114 3.47 -18.08 14.95
CA GLU A 114 2.36 -18.13 13.98
C GLU A 114 1.66 -19.50 13.94
N PRO A 115 2.36 -20.65 14.02
CA PRO A 115 1.71 -21.97 14.05
C PRO A 115 0.80 -22.15 15.27
N VAL A 116 -0.48 -22.46 15.02
CA VAL A 116 -1.52 -22.51 16.07
C VAL A 116 -1.21 -23.56 17.14
N GLU A 117 -0.70 -24.73 16.75
CA GLU A 117 -0.45 -25.86 17.65
C GLU A 117 0.68 -25.56 18.68
N GLY A 118 1.66 -24.71 18.31
CA GLY A 118 2.83 -24.39 19.16
C GLY A 118 2.77 -23.02 19.82
N ARG A 119 1.85 -22.14 19.41
CA ARG A 119 1.77 -20.74 19.85
C ARG A 119 1.74 -20.57 21.36
N GLY A 120 0.96 -21.39 22.06
CA GLY A 120 0.82 -21.31 23.52
C GLY A 120 2.13 -21.58 24.28
N GLU A 121 2.97 -22.46 23.76
CA GLU A 121 4.28 -22.79 24.34
C GLU A 121 5.32 -21.71 24.11
N VAL A 122 5.23 -20.99 22.98
CA VAL A 122 6.08 -19.82 22.71
C VAL A 122 5.69 -18.69 23.67
N GLU A 123 4.40 -18.43 23.84
CA GLU A 123 3.90 -17.44 24.79
C GLU A 123 4.27 -17.76 26.25
N GLU A 124 4.34 -19.04 26.62
CA GLU A 124 4.84 -19.46 27.94
C GLU A 124 6.33 -19.16 28.12
N LEU A 125 7.16 -19.46 27.12
CA LEU A 125 8.57 -19.12 27.18
C LEU A 125 8.78 -17.60 27.27
N LEU A 126 8.02 -16.82 26.48
CA LEU A 126 8.05 -15.36 26.54
C LEU A 126 7.61 -14.83 27.90
N SER A 127 6.59 -15.44 28.52
CA SER A 127 6.15 -15.10 29.88
C SER A 127 7.26 -15.32 30.90
N LEU A 128 7.94 -16.47 30.85
CA LEU A 128 9.05 -16.79 31.76
C LEU A 128 10.20 -15.80 31.62
N LEU A 129 10.56 -15.44 30.39
CA LEU A 129 11.59 -14.42 30.13
C LEU A 129 11.13 -13.04 30.60
N ALA A 130 9.87 -12.69 30.35
CA ALA A 130 9.31 -11.41 30.75
C ALA A 130 9.23 -11.24 32.27
N ASP A 131 9.15 -12.32 33.06
CA ASP A 131 9.10 -12.24 34.53
C ASP A 131 10.46 -11.87 35.16
N ILE A 132 11.56 -11.95 34.42
CA ILE A 132 12.90 -11.59 34.89
C ILE A 132 13.01 -10.05 34.97
N PRO A 133 13.19 -9.45 36.17
CA PRO A 133 13.14 -7.99 36.31
C PRO A 133 14.31 -7.26 35.63
N THR A 134 15.48 -7.90 35.56
CA THR A 134 16.69 -7.33 34.96
C THR A 134 16.78 -7.55 33.45
N LEU A 135 15.86 -8.30 32.85
CA LEU A 135 15.81 -8.56 31.42
C LEU A 135 14.84 -7.58 30.75
N ALA A 136 15.35 -6.79 29.81
CA ALA A 136 14.53 -6.11 28.82
C ALA A 136 14.32 -7.03 27.61
N LEU A 137 13.07 -7.13 27.17
CA LEU A 137 12.65 -7.93 26.03
C LEU A 137 12.15 -7.01 24.92
N LEU A 138 12.79 -7.06 23.76
CA LEU A 138 12.29 -6.44 22.54
C LEU A 138 12.03 -7.55 21.53
N ILE A 139 10.86 -7.51 20.91
CA ILE A 139 10.52 -8.43 19.83
C ILE A 139 10.22 -7.65 18.56
N THR A 140 10.57 -8.22 17.41
CA THR A 140 10.03 -7.78 16.12
C THR A 140 9.11 -8.87 15.59
N MET A 141 7.94 -8.46 15.12
CA MET A 141 6.99 -9.40 14.53
C MET A 141 6.19 -8.79 13.41
N ARG A 142 5.77 -9.64 12.47
CA ARG A 142 4.81 -9.25 11.45
C ARG A 142 3.37 -9.20 11.97
N GLY A 143 2.62 -8.25 11.43
CA GLY A 143 1.25 -8.00 11.82
C GLY A 143 1.15 -6.98 12.94
N ALA A 144 -0.05 -6.81 13.46
CA ALA A 144 -0.39 -5.84 14.51
C ALA A 144 -0.70 -6.50 15.87
N GLU A 145 -0.54 -7.81 15.96
CA GLU A 145 -0.92 -8.60 17.13
C GLU A 145 0.29 -8.94 17.99
N ARG A 146 0.18 -8.68 19.30
CA ARG A 146 1.20 -9.04 20.28
C ARG A 146 0.98 -10.46 20.80
N PRO A 147 2.04 -11.23 21.08
CA PRO A 147 1.94 -12.47 21.85
C PRO A 147 1.21 -12.24 23.18
N ALA A 148 0.35 -13.20 23.57
CA ALA A 148 -0.31 -13.16 24.86
C ALA A 148 0.66 -13.53 26.00
N LYS A 149 0.14 -13.58 27.24
CA LYS A 149 0.87 -13.93 28.48
C LYS A 149 2.03 -12.98 28.87
N VAL A 150 2.37 -11.99 28.06
CA VAL A 150 3.36 -10.96 28.39
C VAL A 150 2.67 -9.64 28.75
N LYS A 151 3.06 -9.04 29.87
CA LYS A 151 2.65 -7.67 30.25
C LYS A 151 3.51 -6.65 29.50
N TRP A 152 3.14 -6.36 28.25
CA TRP A 152 3.82 -5.39 27.39
C TRP A 152 3.85 -3.98 28.00
N THR A 153 5.00 -3.31 27.89
CA THR A 153 5.25 -1.95 28.37
C THR A 153 4.28 -0.96 27.71
N ARG A 154 3.75 -0.03 28.51
CA ARG A 154 2.82 1.02 28.06
C ARG A 154 3.47 2.42 28.13
N PRO A 155 3.11 3.35 27.22
CA PRO A 155 2.21 3.16 26.08
C PRO A 155 2.80 2.16 25.06
N PHE A 156 1.92 1.48 24.33
CA PHE A 156 2.36 0.57 23.28
C PHE A 156 3.00 1.37 22.14
N LEU A 157 4.11 0.88 21.61
CA LEU A 157 4.59 1.36 20.32
C LEU A 157 3.50 1.02 19.27
N PRO A 158 3.02 2.01 18.48
CA PRO A 158 2.11 1.71 17.38
C PRO A 158 2.78 0.78 16.36
N THR A 159 1.98 0.18 15.48
CA THR A 159 2.52 -0.50 14.31
C THR A 159 3.32 0.49 13.48
N LEU A 160 4.45 0.06 12.93
CA LEU A 160 5.25 0.92 12.07
C LEU A 160 4.47 1.30 10.82
N GLU A 161 4.34 2.59 10.62
CA GLU A 161 3.72 3.20 9.44
C GLU A 161 4.77 3.33 8.31
N PRO A 162 4.33 3.55 7.05
CA PRO A 162 5.22 3.96 5.98
C PRO A 162 6.09 5.18 6.36
N LEU A 163 7.20 5.36 5.66
CA LEU A 163 8.06 6.52 5.86
C LEU A 163 7.37 7.80 5.40
N SER A 164 7.90 8.95 5.83
CA SER A 164 7.55 10.21 5.19
C SER A 164 8.16 10.26 3.77
N PRO A 165 7.51 10.96 2.82
CA PRO A 165 8.09 11.17 1.49
C PRO A 165 9.50 11.79 1.53
N SER A 166 9.75 12.68 2.49
CA SER A 166 11.08 13.27 2.70
C SER A 166 12.12 12.21 3.08
N ALA A 167 11.78 11.31 4.01
CA ALA A 167 12.68 10.24 4.41
C ALA A 167 12.90 9.21 3.29
N SER A 168 11.86 8.93 2.50
CA SER A 168 12.00 8.11 1.30
C SER A 168 12.93 8.75 0.28
N GLY A 169 12.79 10.06 0.03
CA GLY A 169 13.71 10.83 -0.82
C GLY A 169 15.15 10.78 -0.33
N GLN A 170 15.40 10.94 0.98
CA GLN A 170 16.74 10.80 1.56
C GLN A 170 17.35 9.42 1.34
N ILE A 171 16.55 8.34 1.44
CA ILE A 171 17.02 6.99 1.13
C ILE A 171 17.36 6.86 -0.35
N PHE A 172 16.58 7.45 -1.25
CA PHE A 172 16.91 7.51 -2.67
C PHE A 172 18.24 8.22 -2.91
N SER A 173 18.43 9.42 -2.35
CA SER A 173 19.69 10.16 -2.48
C SER A 173 20.90 9.39 -1.94
N ASP A 174 20.78 8.75 -0.78
CA ASP A 174 21.88 7.98 -0.18
C ASP A 174 22.27 6.73 -0.99
N VAL A 175 21.34 6.14 -1.74
CA VAL A 175 21.55 4.89 -2.49
C VAL A 175 21.85 5.14 -3.98
N ALA A 176 21.15 6.07 -4.61
CA ALA A 176 21.13 6.32 -6.06
C ALA A 176 21.70 7.68 -6.47
N ASP A 177 22.20 8.47 -5.52
CA ASP A 177 22.58 9.88 -5.70
C ASP A 177 21.38 10.79 -6.01
N GLU A 178 21.61 12.11 -5.97
CA GLU A 178 20.59 13.12 -6.28
C GLU A 178 20.11 12.99 -7.73
N PRO A 179 18.80 13.19 -8.00
CA PRO A 179 18.26 13.12 -9.35
C PRO A 179 18.88 14.20 -10.25
N GLU A 180 19.06 13.86 -11.54
CA GLU A 180 19.52 14.85 -12.52
C GLU A 180 18.50 16.00 -12.69
N ILE A 181 18.95 17.11 -13.28
CA ILE A 181 18.09 18.28 -13.53
C ILE A 181 16.88 17.85 -14.37
N GLY A 182 15.68 17.95 -13.78
CA GLY A 182 14.42 17.58 -14.42
C GLY A 182 13.88 16.20 -14.04
N GLU A 183 14.63 15.38 -13.30
CA GLU A 183 14.17 14.06 -12.83
C GLU A 183 13.45 14.08 -11.48
N GLN A 184 13.34 15.25 -10.82
CA GLN A 184 12.66 15.37 -9.53
C GLN A 184 11.21 14.82 -9.56
N SER A 185 10.47 15.09 -10.64
CA SER A 185 9.11 14.57 -10.78
C SER A 185 9.05 13.06 -10.96
N VAL A 186 10.13 12.44 -11.46
CA VAL A 186 10.26 10.98 -11.60
C VAL A 186 10.48 10.34 -10.24
N LEU A 187 11.36 10.92 -9.42
CA LEU A 187 11.56 10.52 -8.03
C LEU A 187 10.24 10.62 -7.23
N ASP A 188 9.52 11.73 -7.36
CA ASP A 188 8.22 11.91 -6.69
C ASP A 188 7.22 10.81 -7.09
N GLU A 189 7.19 10.42 -8.38
CA GLU A 189 6.34 9.34 -8.87
C GLU A 189 6.77 7.97 -8.29
N LEU A 190 8.07 7.67 -8.24
CA LEU A 190 8.59 6.44 -7.63
C LEU A 190 8.26 6.34 -6.14
N ILE A 191 8.41 7.45 -5.39
CA ILE A 191 8.05 7.51 -3.97
C ILE A 191 6.56 7.20 -3.80
N VAL A 192 5.68 7.79 -4.61
CA VAL A 192 4.24 7.51 -4.59
C VAL A 192 3.96 6.04 -4.90
N LEU A 193 4.62 5.47 -5.91
CA LEU A 193 4.42 4.07 -6.32
C LEU A 193 4.88 3.07 -5.25
N SER A 194 5.95 3.40 -4.52
CA SER A 194 6.45 2.61 -3.40
C SER A 194 5.57 2.67 -2.16
N ASP A 195 4.61 3.60 -2.11
CA ASP A 195 3.78 3.92 -0.94
C ASP A 195 4.61 4.19 0.33
N ASN A 196 5.82 4.73 0.14
CA ASN A 196 6.84 4.97 1.17
C ASN A 196 7.19 3.73 2.02
N LEU A 197 6.98 2.51 1.49
CA LEU A 197 7.39 1.27 2.15
C LEU A 197 8.92 1.17 2.10
N PRO A 198 9.65 1.16 3.25
CA PRO A 198 11.11 1.20 3.26
C PRO A 198 11.78 0.19 2.34
N LEU A 199 11.32 -1.06 2.36
CA LEU A 199 11.89 -2.10 1.49
C LEU A 199 11.66 -1.82 0.00
N ALA A 200 10.49 -1.32 -0.39
CA ALA A 200 10.23 -0.96 -1.79
C ALA A 200 11.08 0.24 -2.21
N VAL A 201 11.17 1.27 -1.35
CA VAL A 201 12.02 2.44 -1.55
C VAL A 201 13.47 2.04 -1.77
N SER A 202 14.07 1.26 -0.85
CA SER A 202 15.46 0.84 -0.97
C SER A 202 15.74 -0.01 -2.20
N LEU A 203 14.80 -0.88 -2.59
CA LEU A 203 14.96 -1.71 -3.79
C LEU A 203 14.82 -0.90 -5.08
N MET A 204 13.86 0.03 -5.16
CA MET A 204 13.76 0.96 -6.29
C MET A 204 14.98 1.87 -6.39
N ALA A 205 15.46 2.40 -5.26
CA ALA A 205 16.67 3.22 -5.23
C ALA A 205 17.89 2.42 -5.68
N SER A 206 18.02 1.16 -5.24
CA SER A 206 19.10 0.29 -5.69
C SER A 206 19.03 -0.01 -7.19
N ILE A 207 17.85 0.01 -7.83
CA ILE A 207 17.75 -0.16 -9.29
C ILE A 207 18.10 1.17 -9.98
N ALA A 208 17.60 2.28 -9.45
CA ALA A 208 17.90 3.62 -9.94
C ALA A 208 19.40 3.93 -9.90
N SER A 209 20.15 3.43 -8.91
CA SER A 209 21.60 3.60 -8.84
C SER A 209 22.37 2.96 -10.01
N PHE A 210 21.76 2.00 -10.73
CA PHE A 210 22.36 1.36 -11.90
C PHE A 210 21.72 1.81 -13.22
N GLU A 211 20.41 2.04 -13.24
CA GLU A 211 19.64 2.26 -14.48
C GLU A 211 19.17 3.71 -14.66
N GLY A 212 19.28 4.54 -13.63
CA GLY A 212 18.71 5.89 -13.56
C GLY A 212 17.22 5.90 -13.17
N TYR A 213 16.74 7.06 -12.71
CA TYR A 213 15.37 7.22 -12.22
C TYR A 213 14.33 6.98 -13.31
N THR A 214 14.53 7.56 -14.50
CA THR A 214 13.58 7.44 -15.62
C THR A 214 13.41 5.99 -16.10
N SER A 215 14.50 5.25 -16.24
CA SER A 215 14.47 3.82 -16.64
C SER A 215 13.76 2.97 -15.58
N THR A 216 14.06 3.21 -14.30
CA THR A 216 13.45 2.51 -13.17
C THR A 216 11.94 2.70 -13.15
N LEU A 217 11.46 3.93 -13.37
CA LEU A 217 10.04 4.23 -13.45
C LEU A 217 9.37 3.52 -14.62
N SER A 218 10.01 3.52 -15.80
CA SER A 218 9.49 2.82 -16.98
C SER A 218 9.35 1.32 -16.74
N ARG A 219 10.34 0.69 -16.10
CA ARG A 219 10.29 -0.73 -15.77
C ARG A 219 9.23 -1.03 -14.72
N TRP A 220 9.11 -0.21 -13.68
CA TRP A 220 8.08 -0.42 -12.65
C TRP A 220 6.68 -0.43 -13.26
N LYS A 221 6.42 0.45 -14.24
CA LYS A 221 5.13 0.49 -14.95
C LYS A 221 4.82 -0.79 -15.73
N GLY A 222 5.82 -1.58 -16.13
CA GLY A 222 5.64 -2.87 -16.80
C GLY A 222 5.70 -4.09 -15.88
N GLU A 223 6.59 -4.07 -14.89
CA GLU A 223 6.98 -5.22 -14.06
C GLU A 223 6.41 -5.14 -12.62
N SER A 224 6.07 -3.95 -12.12
CA SER A 224 5.56 -3.73 -10.76
C SER A 224 6.42 -4.43 -9.70
N THR A 225 5.86 -5.29 -8.84
CA THR A 225 6.61 -5.97 -7.78
C THR A 225 7.61 -7.02 -8.29
N THR A 226 7.56 -7.46 -9.56
CA THR A 226 8.60 -8.37 -10.10
C THR A 226 9.92 -7.65 -10.27
N LEU A 227 9.90 -6.36 -10.65
CA LEU A 227 11.09 -5.53 -10.83
C LEU A 227 11.99 -5.59 -9.59
N VAL A 228 11.34 -5.44 -8.45
CA VAL A 228 11.94 -5.39 -7.12
C VAL A 228 12.28 -6.80 -6.59
N SER A 229 11.90 -7.85 -7.33
CA SER A 229 12.12 -9.27 -6.99
C SER A 229 13.24 -9.94 -7.80
N ASP A 230 13.73 -9.31 -8.87
CA ASP A 230 14.66 -9.91 -9.86
C ASP A 230 16.17 -9.65 -9.59
N GLY A 231 16.53 -9.02 -8.46
CA GLY A 231 17.92 -8.81 -8.04
C GLY A 231 18.67 -10.09 -7.65
N HIS A 232 19.91 -10.24 -8.12
CA HIS A 232 20.75 -11.45 -8.14
C HIS A 232 21.23 -12.05 -6.79
N ASP A 233 20.60 -11.69 -5.65
CA ASP A 233 20.89 -12.33 -4.36
C ASP A 233 19.57 -12.60 -3.59
N LYS A 234 19.31 -13.87 -3.26
CA LYS A 234 18.11 -14.40 -2.56
C LYS A 234 16.76 -13.82 -3.04
N ARG A 235 16.26 -14.33 -4.17
CA ARG A 235 14.88 -14.20 -4.70
C ARG A 235 13.84 -13.75 -3.65
N SER A 236 13.37 -12.51 -3.83
CA SER A 236 12.10 -11.88 -3.40
C SER A 236 11.77 -11.62 -1.91
N ASN A 237 12.55 -10.80 -1.20
CA ASN A 237 12.18 -10.36 0.17
C ASN A 237 10.78 -9.72 0.28
N LEU A 238 10.35 -8.94 -0.71
CA LEU A 238 9.05 -8.27 -0.65
C LEU A 238 7.88 -9.23 -0.97
N GLU A 239 7.94 -9.96 -2.09
CA GLU A 239 6.88 -10.91 -2.46
C GLU A 239 6.81 -12.12 -1.52
N ILE A 240 7.95 -12.62 -1.02
CA ILE A 240 7.96 -13.67 0.04
C ILE A 240 7.32 -13.13 1.30
N SER A 241 7.64 -11.90 1.71
CA SER A 241 6.99 -11.27 2.85
C SER A 241 5.47 -11.18 2.64
N ILE A 242 5.00 -10.79 1.47
CA ILE A 242 3.55 -10.72 1.23
C ILE A 242 2.93 -12.13 1.26
N THR A 243 3.55 -13.10 0.59
CA THR A 243 3.12 -14.51 0.56
C THR A 243 3.02 -15.12 1.95
N LEU A 244 4.06 -15.01 2.78
CA LEU A 244 4.06 -15.51 4.15
C LEU A 244 2.95 -14.87 5.02
N SER A 245 2.59 -13.61 4.76
CA SER A 245 1.49 -12.95 5.47
C SER A 245 0.13 -13.46 5.00
N LEU A 246 0.01 -13.79 3.72
CA LEU A 246 -1.21 -14.31 3.11
C LEU A 246 -1.49 -15.76 3.51
N GLU A 247 -0.43 -16.55 3.68
CA GLU A 247 -0.44 -17.94 4.13
C GLU A 247 -0.62 -18.09 5.64
N SER A 248 -0.59 -16.97 6.39
CA SER A 248 -0.89 -16.96 7.83
C SER A 248 -2.22 -17.67 8.12
N PRO A 249 -2.26 -18.55 9.15
CA PRO A 249 -3.49 -19.19 9.60
C PRO A 249 -4.52 -18.19 10.16
N ARG A 250 -4.13 -16.94 10.40
CA ARG A 250 -5.02 -15.85 10.84
C ARG A 250 -5.82 -15.23 9.69
N ILE A 251 -5.48 -15.54 8.44
CA ILE A 251 -6.22 -15.10 7.25
C ILE A 251 -7.24 -16.16 6.84
N SER A 252 -8.52 -15.81 6.94
CA SER A 252 -9.60 -16.63 6.41
C SER A 252 -9.67 -16.53 4.87
N PRO A 253 -10.27 -17.51 4.19
CA PRO A 253 -10.52 -17.43 2.74
C PRO A 253 -11.33 -16.18 2.34
N ASP A 254 -12.32 -15.79 3.15
CA ASP A 254 -13.13 -14.58 2.89
C ASP A 254 -12.33 -13.28 3.07
N ALA A 255 -11.37 -13.26 4.02
CA ALA A 255 -10.44 -12.14 4.15
C ALA A 255 -9.54 -12.00 2.91
N ARG A 256 -9.16 -13.12 2.27
CA ARG A 256 -8.44 -13.08 0.98
C ARG A 256 -9.30 -12.48 -0.12
N ASN A 257 -10.59 -12.84 -0.19
CA ASN A 257 -11.52 -12.22 -1.14
C ASN A 257 -11.64 -10.70 -0.94
N LEU A 258 -11.70 -10.24 0.32
CA LEU A 258 -11.68 -8.81 0.64
C LEU A 258 -10.36 -8.16 0.20
N LEU A 259 -9.22 -8.80 0.44
CA LEU A 259 -7.91 -8.30 0.00
C LEU A 259 -7.80 -8.24 -1.53
N SER A 260 -8.35 -9.23 -2.24
CA SER A 260 -8.45 -9.23 -3.70
C SER A 260 -9.26 -8.04 -4.21
N LEU A 261 -10.33 -7.63 -3.52
CA LEU A 261 -11.05 -6.40 -3.86
C LEU A 261 -10.22 -5.14 -3.57
N LEU A 262 -9.53 -5.08 -2.44
CA LEU A 262 -8.66 -3.96 -2.12
C LEU A 262 -7.52 -3.79 -3.13
N SER A 263 -7.10 -4.87 -3.81
CA SER A 263 -6.06 -4.82 -4.85
C SER A 263 -6.42 -3.91 -6.03
N ILE A 264 -7.72 -3.69 -6.29
CA ILE A 264 -8.24 -2.81 -7.35
C ILE A 264 -8.77 -1.47 -6.81
N LEU A 265 -8.51 -1.15 -5.54
CA LEU A 265 -9.00 0.08 -4.89
C LEU A 265 -7.84 0.88 -4.27
N PRO A 266 -7.18 1.77 -5.02
CA PRO A 266 -6.09 2.60 -4.50
C PRO A 266 -6.46 3.47 -3.30
N ASP A 267 -7.72 3.93 -3.22
CA ASP A 267 -8.23 4.70 -2.09
C ASP A 267 -8.90 3.82 -1.01
N GLY A 268 -8.85 2.51 -1.18
CA GLY A 268 -9.54 1.55 -0.33
C GLY A 268 -11.06 1.72 -0.34
N ILE A 269 -11.70 1.26 0.73
CA ILE A 269 -13.16 1.19 0.84
C ILE A 269 -13.64 1.36 2.29
N THR A 270 -14.84 1.88 2.48
CA THR A 270 -15.51 1.88 3.79
C THR A 270 -16.42 0.68 3.96
N ASP A 271 -16.74 0.31 5.20
CA ASP A 271 -17.70 -0.75 5.47
C ASP A 271 -19.09 -0.39 4.91
N GLU A 272 -19.47 0.90 4.91
CA GLU A 272 -20.70 1.39 4.28
C GLU A 272 -20.71 1.14 2.76
N ASP A 273 -19.60 1.47 2.06
CA ASP A 273 -19.48 1.25 0.62
C ASP A 273 -19.58 -0.26 0.29
N ILE A 274 -19.02 -1.16 1.12
CA ILE A 274 -19.15 -2.62 0.93
C ILE A 274 -20.61 -3.07 1.08
N ILE A 275 -21.31 -2.58 2.11
CA ILE A 275 -22.72 -2.94 2.37
C ILE A 275 -23.62 -2.43 1.23
N VAL A 276 -23.46 -1.17 0.83
CA VAL A 276 -24.29 -0.53 -0.21
C VAL A 276 -24.05 -1.16 -1.57
N SER A 277 -22.81 -1.55 -1.88
CA SER A 277 -22.47 -2.22 -3.14
C SER A 277 -22.95 -3.67 -3.21
N LYS A 278 -23.56 -4.22 -2.14
CA LYS A 278 -24.09 -5.60 -2.08
C LYS A 278 -23.04 -6.66 -2.43
N ILE A 279 -21.79 -6.41 -2.08
CA ILE A 279 -20.70 -7.37 -2.25
C ILE A 279 -20.95 -8.54 -1.30
N LEU A 280 -20.90 -9.76 -1.84
CA LEU A 280 -21.10 -10.98 -1.06
C LEU A 280 -19.78 -11.45 -0.44
N ILE A 281 -19.38 -10.78 0.65
CA ILE A 281 -18.32 -11.25 1.54
C ILE A 281 -18.95 -11.60 2.89
N PRO A 282 -18.92 -12.87 3.31
CA PRO A 282 -19.35 -13.25 4.65
C PRO A 282 -18.52 -12.54 5.72
N ASP A 283 -19.18 -12.08 6.79
CA ASP A 283 -18.54 -11.50 7.98
C ASP A 283 -17.40 -10.49 7.68
N ILE A 284 -17.76 -9.35 7.09
CA ILE A 284 -16.83 -8.27 6.72
C ILE A 284 -16.01 -7.81 7.94
N ALA A 285 -16.62 -7.77 9.14
CA ALA A 285 -15.95 -7.35 10.36
C ALA A 285 -14.81 -8.31 10.74
N HIS A 286 -15.05 -9.62 10.66
CA HIS A 286 -14.01 -10.63 10.86
C HIS A 286 -12.93 -10.53 9.79
N CYS A 287 -13.31 -10.42 8.51
CA CYS A 287 -12.37 -10.28 7.39
C CYS A 287 -11.45 -9.07 7.57
N ARG A 288 -12.04 -7.91 7.90
CA ARG A 288 -11.31 -6.67 8.21
C ARG A 288 -10.34 -6.88 9.37
N THR A 289 -10.81 -7.49 10.45
CA THR A 289 -9.98 -7.77 11.64
C THR A 289 -8.79 -8.67 11.29
N SER A 290 -8.98 -9.71 10.48
CA SER A 290 -7.90 -10.57 9.99
C SER A 290 -6.86 -9.79 9.18
N LEU A 291 -7.29 -8.94 8.24
CA LEU A 291 -6.37 -8.13 7.43
C LEU A 291 -5.58 -7.10 8.27
N LEU A 292 -6.21 -6.50 9.28
CA LEU A 292 -5.54 -5.58 10.20
C LEU A 292 -4.52 -6.31 11.10
N ARG A 293 -4.89 -7.48 11.63
CA ARG A 293 -4.01 -8.29 12.50
C ARG A 293 -2.76 -8.78 11.79
N THR A 294 -2.83 -9.07 10.50
CA THR A 294 -1.67 -9.49 9.69
C THR A 294 -0.97 -8.32 8.99
N SER A 295 -1.48 -7.10 9.15
CA SER A 295 -1.00 -5.89 8.46
C SER A 295 -1.02 -5.98 6.93
N LEU A 296 -1.84 -6.86 6.36
CA LEU A 296 -2.13 -6.86 4.92
C LEU A 296 -3.09 -5.73 4.52
N GLY A 297 -3.86 -5.23 5.49
CA GLY A 297 -4.63 -4.00 5.37
C GLY A 297 -4.34 -3.04 6.54
N HIS A 298 -4.63 -1.76 6.32
CA HIS A 298 -4.60 -0.71 7.33
C HIS A 298 -5.82 0.19 7.17
N VAL A 299 -6.13 0.98 8.20
CA VAL A 299 -7.22 1.96 8.19
C VAL A 299 -6.62 3.35 8.09
N ASP A 300 -7.02 4.13 7.10
CA ASP A 300 -6.59 5.52 7.02
C ASP A 300 -7.30 6.42 8.04
N VAL A 301 -6.89 7.70 8.10
CA VAL A 301 -7.49 8.71 8.99
C VAL A 301 -8.98 8.97 8.71
N HIS A 302 -9.49 8.52 7.56
CA HIS A 302 -10.88 8.65 7.15
C HIS A 302 -11.68 7.35 7.37
N GLY A 303 -11.10 6.34 8.01
CA GLY A 303 -11.76 5.07 8.32
C GLY A 303 -11.80 4.06 7.18
N ARG A 304 -11.15 4.35 6.04
CA ARG A 304 -11.13 3.48 4.86
C ARG A 304 -10.11 2.37 5.04
N LEU A 305 -10.54 1.14 4.78
CA LEU A 305 -9.66 -0.02 4.73
C LEU A 305 -8.88 0.01 3.41
N LYS A 306 -7.54 0.04 3.51
CA LYS A 306 -6.61 0.12 2.38
C LYS A 306 -5.58 -1.00 2.46
N ALA A 307 -5.00 -1.34 1.32
CA ALA A 307 -3.77 -2.13 1.22
C ALA A 307 -2.68 -1.26 0.58
N LEU A 308 -1.42 -1.45 0.99
CA LEU A 308 -0.30 -0.70 0.44
C LEU A 308 -0.11 -1.01 -1.04
N SER A 309 0.38 -0.05 -1.82
CA SER A 309 0.57 -0.20 -3.27
C SER A 309 1.28 -1.52 -3.66
N PRO A 310 2.43 -1.91 -3.07
CA PRO A 310 3.07 -3.17 -3.42
C PRO A 310 2.24 -4.42 -3.08
N ILE A 311 1.46 -4.39 -1.99
CA ILE A 311 0.55 -5.49 -1.63
C ILE A 311 -0.56 -5.58 -2.68
N ARG A 312 -1.14 -4.45 -3.10
CA ARG A 312 -2.18 -4.43 -4.13
C ARG A 312 -1.67 -5.02 -5.44
N GLU A 313 -0.51 -4.56 -5.93
CA GLU A 313 0.03 -5.05 -7.21
C GLU A 313 0.33 -6.56 -7.17
N PHE A 314 0.91 -7.04 -6.07
CA PHE A 314 1.15 -8.47 -5.89
C PHE A 314 -0.16 -9.29 -5.88
N ILE A 315 -1.15 -8.86 -5.10
CA ILE A 315 -2.44 -9.55 -4.99
C ILE A 315 -3.21 -9.49 -6.32
N ARG A 316 -3.18 -8.36 -7.02
CA ARG A 316 -3.82 -8.21 -8.33
C ARG A 316 -3.29 -9.23 -9.34
N ARG A 317 -2.00 -9.54 -9.27
CA ARG A 317 -1.35 -10.54 -10.14
C ARG A 317 -1.63 -11.98 -9.71
N VAL A 318 -1.48 -12.29 -8.42
CA VAL A 318 -1.50 -13.68 -7.91
C VAL A 318 -2.90 -14.15 -7.50
N HIS A 319 -3.73 -13.24 -6.99
CA HIS A 319 -5.09 -13.49 -6.50
C HIS A 319 -6.06 -12.36 -6.94
N PRO A 320 -6.28 -12.15 -8.24
CA PRO A 320 -7.19 -11.13 -8.74
C PRO A 320 -8.63 -11.34 -8.21
N PRO A 321 -9.41 -10.27 -8.02
CA PRO A 321 -10.80 -10.41 -7.59
C PRO A 321 -11.62 -11.11 -8.67
N SER A 322 -12.47 -12.04 -8.25
CA SER A 322 -13.42 -12.68 -9.18
C SER A 322 -14.41 -11.66 -9.75
N VAL A 323 -14.99 -11.97 -10.91
CA VAL A 323 -16.01 -11.13 -11.55
C VAL A 323 -17.24 -10.95 -10.64
N SER A 324 -17.62 -11.97 -9.87
CA SER A 324 -18.75 -11.89 -8.95
C SER A 324 -18.51 -10.93 -7.78
N LEU A 325 -17.26 -10.81 -7.31
CA LEU A 325 -16.88 -9.88 -6.25
C LEU A 325 -16.70 -8.46 -6.79
N SER A 326 -16.04 -8.31 -7.94
CA SER A 326 -15.69 -6.99 -8.49
C SER A 326 -16.87 -6.30 -9.19
N LYS A 327 -17.78 -7.03 -9.83
CA LYS A 327 -18.89 -6.43 -10.59
C LYS A 327 -19.80 -5.52 -9.75
N PRO A 328 -20.31 -5.93 -8.56
CA PRO A 328 -21.16 -5.08 -7.75
C PRO A 328 -20.46 -3.79 -7.30
N LEU A 329 -19.17 -3.90 -6.94
CA LEU A 329 -18.32 -2.76 -6.61
C LEU A 329 -18.15 -1.80 -7.78
N ARG A 330 -17.84 -2.34 -8.97
CA ARG A 330 -17.70 -1.54 -10.20
C ARG A 330 -19.01 -0.81 -10.52
N THR A 331 -20.16 -1.47 -10.41
CA THR A 331 -21.48 -0.86 -10.59
C THR A 331 -21.72 0.25 -9.57
N HIS A 332 -21.40 0.02 -8.29
CA HIS A 332 -21.55 1.05 -7.26
C HIS A 332 -20.72 2.31 -7.53
N LEU A 333 -19.45 2.15 -7.92
CA LEU A 333 -18.57 3.27 -8.28
C LEU A 333 -19.07 4.01 -9.54
N GLN A 334 -19.61 3.27 -10.52
CA GLN A 334 -20.25 3.86 -11.71
C GLN A 334 -21.47 4.70 -11.33
N ASP A 335 -22.36 4.16 -10.50
CA ASP A 335 -23.56 4.86 -10.05
C ASP A 335 -23.21 6.15 -9.30
N LEU A 336 -22.17 6.11 -8.46
CA LEU A 336 -21.68 7.29 -7.73
C LEU A 336 -21.22 8.41 -8.68
N LEU A 337 -20.53 8.07 -9.77
CA LEU A 337 -20.16 9.02 -10.82
C LEU A 337 -21.35 9.53 -11.63
N MET A 338 -22.36 8.69 -11.87
CA MET A 338 -23.57 9.07 -12.60
C MET A 338 -24.48 10.01 -11.81
N VAL A 339 -24.51 9.88 -10.48
CA VAL A 339 -25.20 10.84 -9.59
C VAL A 339 -24.61 12.24 -9.74
N TRP A 340 -23.28 12.35 -9.78
CA TRP A 340 -22.58 13.61 -10.05
C TRP A 340 -22.92 14.19 -11.43
N ARG A 341 -22.93 13.34 -12.47
CA ARG A 341 -23.32 13.75 -13.84
C ARG A 341 -24.69 14.42 -13.86
N SER A 342 -25.65 13.84 -13.15
CA SER A 342 -27.06 14.25 -13.20
C SER A 342 -27.36 15.51 -12.37
N HIS A 343 -26.51 15.85 -11.39
CA HIS A 343 -26.80 16.89 -10.40
C HIS A 343 -25.62 17.84 -10.15
N ARG A 344 -25.06 18.44 -11.21
CA ARG A 344 -23.98 19.45 -11.14
C ARG A 344 -24.31 20.70 -10.28
N GLN A 345 -25.55 20.88 -9.82
CA GLN A 345 -26.07 22.10 -9.17
C GLN A 345 -26.66 21.90 -7.76
N LEU A 346 -26.72 20.68 -7.19
CA LEU A 346 -27.28 20.47 -5.84
C LEU A 346 -26.26 20.74 -4.73
N PRO A 347 -26.67 21.02 -3.47
CA PRO A 347 -25.74 21.29 -2.36
C PRO A 347 -24.84 20.08 -2.09
N LEU A 348 -23.57 20.28 -2.40
CA LEU A 348 -22.49 19.31 -2.60
C LEU A 348 -21.95 18.62 -1.33
N GLY A 349 -22.56 18.85 -0.16
CA GLY A 349 -21.97 18.57 1.15
C GLY A 349 -21.65 17.09 1.42
N TYR A 350 -22.47 16.16 0.93
CA TYR A 350 -22.27 14.72 1.14
C TYR A 350 -21.60 14.01 -0.05
N LEU A 351 -21.88 14.47 -1.27
CA LEU A 351 -21.42 13.79 -2.48
C LEU A 351 -19.94 14.09 -2.79
N VAL A 352 -19.50 15.35 -2.63
CA VAL A 352 -18.13 15.74 -2.97
C VAL A 352 -17.08 15.02 -2.11
N PRO A 353 -17.24 14.91 -0.78
CA PRO A 353 -16.30 14.13 0.03
C PRO A 353 -16.21 12.67 -0.41
N ARG A 354 -17.34 12.03 -0.77
CA ARG A 354 -17.35 10.64 -1.27
C ARG A 354 -16.67 10.49 -2.63
N LEU A 355 -16.86 11.45 -3.53
CA LEU A 355 -16.16 11.46 -4.83
C LEU A 355 -14.66 11.67 -4.65
N LEU A 356 -14.27 12.63 -3.80
CA LEU A 356 -12.86 12.87 -3.47
C LEU A 356 -12.19 11.64 -2.86
N ALA A 357 -12.89 10.93 -1.99
CA ALA A 357 -12.40 9.72 -1.34
C ALA A 357 -12.29 8.50 -2.26
N ASN A 358 -12.78 8.59 -3.51
CA ASN A 358 -12.73 7.51 -4.49
C ASN A 358 -12.04 7.93 -5.80
N LEU A 359 -11.31 9.05 -5.84
CA LEU A 359 -10.65 9.55 -7.06
C LEU A 359 -9.69 8.51 -7.68
N GLY A 360 -8.78 7.95 -6.89
CA GLY A 360 -7.91 6.86 -7.28
C GLY A 360 -8.68 5.59 -7.67
N ASN A 361 -9.77 5.27 -6.96
CA ASN A 361 -10.65 4.15 -7.33
C ASN A 361 -11.29 4.34 -8.72
N PHE A 362 -11.74 5.57 -9.03
CA PHE A 362 -12.30 5.90 -10.35
C PHE A 362 -11.23 5.85 -11.45
N ASN A 363 -10.03 6.37 -11.17
CA ASN A 363 -8.93 6.32 -12.12
C ASN A 363 -8.57 4.89 -12.48
N GLU A 364 -8.46 4.01 -11.47
CA GLU A 364 -8.21 2.59 -11.66
C GLU A 364 -9.31 1.92 -12.47
N LEU A 365 -10.58 2.18 -12.13
CA LEU A 365 -11.73 1.63 -12.84
C LEU A 365 -11.76 2.01 -14.32
N ILE A 366 -11.38 3.25 -14.64
CA ILE A 366 -11.28 3.76 -16.01
C ILE A 366 -10.13 3.09 -16.76
N LEU A 367 -8.95 2.99 -16.13
CA LEU A 367 -7.79 2.34 -16.75
C LEU A 367 -8.08 0.87 -17.07
N GLN A 368 -8.77 0.16 -16.18
CA GLN A 368 -9.21 -1.22 -16.42
C GLN A 368 -10.24 -1.30 -17.56
N GLY A 369 -11.24 -0.41 -17.56
CA GLY A 369 -12.25 -0.37 -18.63
C GLY A 369 -11.70 -0.03 -20.01
N LEU A 370 -10.52 0.60 -20.09
CA LEU A 370 -9.82 0.87 -21.34
C LEU A 370 -8.92 -0.28 -21.80
N ALA A 371 -8.48 -1.15 -20.88
CA ALA A 371 -7.69 -2.33 -21.20
C ALA A 371 -8.58 -3.52 -21.60
N ASP A 372 -9.75 -3.65 -20.96
CA ASP A 372 -10.74 -4.68 -21.27
C ASP A 372 -11.62 -4.20 -22.45
N ASP A 373 -11.26 -4.57 -23.68
CA ASP A 373 -12.04 -4.34 -24.91
C ASP A 373 -13.48 -4.94 -24.86
N GLN A 374 -13.82 -5.63 -23.76
CA GLN A 374 -15.12 -6.18 -23.43
C GLN A 374 -15.59 -5.79 -22.02
N ALA A 375 -15.85 -4.51 -21.79
CA ALA A 375 -16.94 -4.08 -20.92
C ALA A 375 -17.29 -2.65 -21.29
N ALA A 376 -18.25 -2.50 -22.20
CA ALA A 376 -18.82 -1.22 -22.59
C ALA A 376 -19.26 -0.44 -21.34
N TRP A 377 -18.40 0.45 -20.84
CA TRP A 377 -18.81 1.62 -20.10
C TRP A 377 -19.54 2.49 -21.11
N PRO A 378 -20.88 2.60 -21.03
CA PRO A 378 -21.57 3.57 -21.84
C PRO A 378 -21.02 4.94 -21.46
N ASP A 379 -20.57 5.72 -22.47
CA ASP A 379 -20.01 7.06 -22.29
C ASP A 379 -18.65 7.17 -21.53
N ILE A 380 -17.73 6.20 -21.64
CA ILE A 380 -16.42 6.25 -20.93
C ILE A 380 -15.69 7.58 -21.07
N GLY A 381 -15.64 8.16 -22.27
CA GLY A 381 -14.97 9.45 -22.47
C GLY A 381 -15.67 10.62 -21.78
N HIS A 382 -17.00 10.59 -21.61
CA HIS A 382 -17.69 11.62 -20.84
C HIS A 382 -17.33 11.50 -19.37
N THR A 383 -17.25 10.27 -18.85
CA THR A 383 -16.86 10.04 -17.47
C THR A 383 -15.45 10.56 -17.21
N ILE A 384 -14.53 10.39 -18.16
CA ILE A 384 -13.18 10.96 -18.03
C ILE A 384 -13.21 12.50 -18.05
N ILE A 385 -13.99 13.13 -18.95
CA ILE A 385 -14.14 14.59 -18.99
C ILE A 385 -14.74 15.11 -17.66
N ILE A 386 -15.76 14.42 -17.14
CA ILE A 386 -16.42 14.76 -15.89
C ILE A 386 -15.45 14.67 -14.72
N LEU A 387 -14.69 13.58 -14.62
CA LEU A 387 -13.70 13.40 -13.56
C LEU A 387 -12.59 14.44 -13.62
N ASN A 388 -12.06 14.77 -14.81
CA ASN A 388 -11.05 15.82 -14.91
C ASN A 388 -11.60 17.20 -14.57
N SER A 389 -12.84 17.52 -15.00
CA SER A 389 -13.48 18.77 -14.59
C SER A 389 -13.64 18.85 -13.07
N PHE A 390 -13.99 17.74 -12.41
CA PHE A 390 -14.09 17.65 -10.97
C PHE A 390 -12.72 17.77 -10.29
N SER A 391 -11.72 16.99 -10.72
CA SER A 391 -10.34 17.04 -10.19
C SER A 391 -9.75 18.45 -10.28
N ASN A 392 -10.02 19.17 -11.37
CA ASN A 392 -9.54 20.53 -11.57
C ASN A 392 -10.28 21.54 -10.69
N ILE A 393 -11.61 21.45 -10.55
CA ILE A 393 -12.37 22.27 -9.59
C ILE A 393 -11.85 22.07 -8.17
N MET A 394 -11.47 20.85 -7.82
CA MET A 394 -11.01 20.49 -6.49
C MET A 394 -9.50 20.71 -6.26
N GLY A 395 -8.77 21.24 -7.24
CA GLY A 395 -7.32 21.48 -7.14
C GLY A 395 -6.47 20.20 -7.00
N LYS A 396 -7.04 19.03 -7.32
CA LYS A 396 -6.40 17.71 -7.25
C LYS A 396 -6.15 17.16 -8.65
N GLY A 397 -5.41 17.92 -9.47
CA GLY A 397 -5.17 17.59 -10.88
C GLY A 397 -4.67 16.15 -11.06
N THR A 398 -5.39 15.35 -11.84
CA THR A 398 -5.04 13.97 -12.17
C THR A 398 -4.07 13.93 -13.34
N ASN A 399 -2.79 14.26 -13.10
CA ASN A 399 -1.75 14.37 -14.13
C ASN A 399 -1.63 13.12 -15.03
N GLN A 400 -1.70 11.91 -14.46
CA GLN A 400 -1.57 10.67 -15.25
C GLN A 400 -2.75 10.42 -16.21
N LEU A 401 -3.99 10.75 -15.81
CA LEU A 401 -5.14 10.64 -16.71
C LEU A 401 -5.13 11.76 -17.75
N ASN A 402 -4.79 13.00 -17.36
CA ASN A 402 -4.70 14.13 -18.28
C ASN A 402 -3.70 13.88 -19.41
N GLN A 403 -2.55 13.26 -19.11
CA GLN A 403 -1.54 12.92 -20.11
C GLN A 403 -1.99 11.80 -21.06
N LYS A 404 -2.73 10.81 -20.58
CA LYS A 404 -3.24 9.70 -21.41
C LYS A 404 -4.52 10.05 -22.16
N LEU A 405 -5.23 11.11 -21.75
CA LEU A 405 -6.55 11.47 -22.24
C LEU A 405 -6.67 11.70 -23.76
N PRO A 406 -5.73 12.40 -24.44
CA PRO A 406 -5.82 12.61 -25.88
C PRO A 406 -5.84 11.27 -26.63
N ASN A 407 -4.88 10.40 -26.33
CA ASN A 407 -4.73 9.09 -26.97
C ASN A 407 -5.94 8.18 -26.71
N LEU A 408 -6.50 8.25 -25.49
CA LEU A 408 -7.70 7.49 -25.12
C LEU A 408 -8.95 7.98 -25.88
N ILE A 409 -9.12 9.29 -26.01
CA ILE A 409 -10.25 9.86 -26.77
C ILE A 409 -10.11 9.57 -28.26
N GLU A 410 -8.88 9.58 -28.79
CA GLU A 410 -8.62 9.16 -30.16
C GLU A 410 -9.00 7.70 -30.39
N ALA A 411 -8.61 6.80 -29.47
CA ALA A 411 -8.88 5.37 -29.54
C ALA A 411 -10.38 5.02 -29.45
N THR A 412 -11.19 5.81 -28.72
CA THR A 412 -12.65 5.58 -28.65
C THR A 412 -13.39 5.83 -29.98
N GLY A 413 -12.79 6.57 -30.92
CA GLY A 413 -13.41 6.88 -32.21
C GLY A 413 -14.68 7.74 -32.15
N GLU A 414 -15.14 8.17 -30.97
CA GLU A 414 -16.41 8.90 -30.81
C GLU A 414 -16.27 10.41 -31.09
N PRO A 415 -16.88 10.94 -32.17
CA PRO A 415 -16.71 12.35 -32.55
C PRO A 415 -17.27 13.35 -31.51
N ARG A 416 -18.33 12.95 -30.79
CA ARG A 416 -18.93 13.76 -29.72
C ARG A 416 -18.01 13.92 -28.51
N LEU A 417 -17.20 12.91 -28.21
CA LEU A 417 -16.21 12.96 -27.13
C LEU A 417 -15.02 13.85 -27.50
N ARG A 418 -14.53 13.75 -28.74
CA ARG A 418 -13.50 14.65 -29.28
C ARG A 418 -13.90 16.12 -29.16
N TRP A 419 -15.13 16.45 -29.57
CA TRP A 419 -15.67 17.81 -29.45
C TRP A 419 -15.76 18.28 -27.99
N LYS A 420 -16.30 17.47 -27.08
CA LYS A 420 -16.46 17.86 -25.66
C LYS A 420 -15.12 18.01 -24.95
N TYR A 421 -14.13 17.20 -25.29
CA TYR A 421 -12.77 17.34 -24.79
C TYR A 421 -12.11 18.63 -25.27
N ALA A 422 -12.18 18.92 -26.58
CA ALA A 422 -11.69 20.18 -27.13
C ALA A 422 -12.38 21.40 -26.50
N SER A 423 -13.70 21.35 -26.30
CA SER A 423 -14.49 22.40 -25.64
C SER A 423 -14.13 22.57 -24.15
N ALA A 424 -13.96 21.48 -23.41
CA ALA A 424 -13.55 21.53 -22.00
C ALA A 424 -12.15 22.14 -21.84
N ARG A 425 -11.24 21.84 -22.77
CA ARG A 425 -9.87 22.36 -22.80
C ARG A 425 -9.82 23.85 -23.15
N LEU A 426 -10.60 24.31 -24.14
CA LEU A 426 -10.72 25.73 -24.47
C LEU A 426 -11.29 26.59 -23.33
N ASN A 427 -12.19 26.02 -22.53
CA ASN A 427 -12.77 26.69 -21.37
C ASN A 427 -11.84 26.71 -20.14
N GLY A 428 -10.56 26.31 -20.29
CA GLY A 428 -9.58 26.31 -19.20
C GLY A 428 -9.79 25.21 -18.15
N ASN A 429 -10.69 24.26 -18.40
CA ASN A 429 -11.00 23.19 -17.45
C ASN A 429 -10.04 21.99 -17.54
N ILE A 430 -8.99 22.02 -18.38
CA ILE A 430 -7.95 20.98 -18.53
C ILE A 430 -6.59 21.66 -18.78
N PRO A 431 -5.61 21.60 -17.86
CA PRO A 431 -4.32 22.29 -18.02
C PRO A 431 -3.29 21.49 -18.85
N GLY A 432 -2.33 22.20 -19.48
CA GLY A 432 -1.03 21.62 -19.88
C GLY A 432 -0.75 21.32 -21.36
N ILE A 433 -1.40 21.97 -22.34
CA ILE A 433 -1.07 21.75 -23.77
C ILE A 433 -1.12 23.05 -24.57
N ASP A 434 -0.24 23.17 -25.57
CA ASP A 434 -0.15 24.28 -26.54
C ASP A 434 -1.48 24.53 -27.27
N ARG A 435 -1.73 25.80 -27.59
CA ARG A 435 -2.93 26.34 -28.24
C ARG A 435 -3.08 25.78 -29.66
N THR A 436 -1.97 25.55 -30.34
CA THR A 436 -1.88 25.06 -31.72
C THR A 436 -2.45 23.64 -31.86
N ASP A 437 -2.13 22.74 -30.92
CA ASP A 437 -2.66 21.36 -30.92
C ASP A 437 -4.17 21.31 -30.63
N ALA A 438 -4.67 22.26 -29.84
CA ALA A 438 -6.10 22.38 -29.55
C ALA A 438 -6.89 22.82 -30.79
N GLU A 439 -6.35 23.76 -31.58
CA GLU A 439 -6.95 24.26 -32.82
C GLU A 439 -6.99 23.18 -33.92
N CYS A 440 -5.98 22.30 -33.98
CA CYS A 440 -5.95 21.17 -34.91
C CYS A 440 -7.07 20.14 -34.64
N LEU A 441 -7.24 19.71 -33.38
CA LEU A 441 -8.29 18.77 -32.97
C LEU A 441 -9.72 19.31 -33.18
N ILE A 442 -9.91 20.63 -33.08
CA ILE A 442 -11.19 21.30 -33.35
C ILE A 442 -11.51 21.26 -34.84
N THR A 443 -10.50 21.47 -35.68
CA THR A 443 -10.65 21.44 -37.14
C THR A 443 -11.09 20.06 -37.62
N ASP A 444 -10.47 19.00 -37.08
CA ASP A 444 -10.86 17.61 -37.36
C ASP A 444 -12.26 17.27 -36.83
N GLY A 445 -12.61 17.75 -35.64
CA GLY A 445 -13.94 17.55 -35.04
C GLY A 445 -15.06 18.27 -35.81
N LEU A 446 -14.82 19.51 -36.24
CA LEU A 446 -15.74 20.30 -37.06
C LEU A 446 -15.93 19.67 -38.44
N HIS A 447 -14.86 19.18 -39.06
CA HIS A 447 -14.95 18.51 -40.35
C HIS A 447 -15.81 17.24 -40.24
N HIS A 448 -15.68 16.47 -39.16
CA HIS A 448 -16.50 15.28 -38.93
C HIS A 448 -17.97 15.60 -38.63
N PHE A 449 -18.23 16.67 -37.85
CA PHE A 449 -19.59 17.12 -37.54
C PHE A 449 -20.32 17.61 -38.79
N HIS A 450 -19.64 18.36 -39.66
CA HIS A 450 -20.20 18.82 -40.94
C HIS A 450 -20.46 17.67 -41.93
N THR A 451 -19.61 16.64 -41.98
CA THR A 451 -19.83 15.45 -42.83
C THR A 451 -21.03 14.61 -42.35
N VAL A 452 -21.23 14.49 -41.03
CA VAL A 452 -22.41 13.79 -40.48
C VAL A 452 -23.68 14.62 -40.71
N GLN A 453 -23.60 15.94 -40.61
CA GLN A 453 -24.73 16.82 -40.90
C GLN A 453 -25.12 16.81 -42.39
N SER A 454 -24.14 16.75 -43.30
CA SER A 454 -24.43 16.64 -44.74
C SER A 454 -25.07 15.29 -45.10
N HIS A 455 -24.65 14.18 -44.49
CA HIS A 455 -25.29 12.87 -44.71
C HIS A 455 -26.71 12.75 -44.12
N ILE A 456 -27.03 13.51 -43.07
CA ILE A 456 -28.40 13.61 -42.54
C ILE A 456 -29.27 14.48 -43.45
N TYR A 457 -28.71 15.54 -44.05
CA TYR A 457 -29.42 16.39 -45.02
C TYR A 457 -29.62 15.71 -46.39
N ASP A 458 -28.68 14.89 -46.85
CA ASP A 458 -28.78 14.14 -48.12
C ASP A 458 -29.71 12.91 -48.01
N GLY A 459 -30.05 12.45 -46.80
CA GLY A 459 -30.88 11.27 -46.54
C GLY A 459 -32.36 11.54 -46.22
N ILE A 460 -32.79 12.80 -46.12
CA ILE A 460 -34.18 13.17 -45.78
C ILE A 460 -34.78 14.03 -46.91
N LEU A 461 -35.21 13.36 -47.98
CA LEU A 461 -36.28 13.89 -48.84
C LEU A 461 -37.60 13.73 -48.08
N PHE A 462 -38.03 14.77 -47.36
CA PHE A 462 -39.43 14.92 -46.98
C PHE A 462 -39.99 16.24 -47.55
N HIS A 463 -41.08 16.06 -48.29
CA HIS A 463 -41.85 17.11 -48.95
C HIS A 463 -42.33 18.20 -47.97
N PRO A 464 -42.41 19.46 -48.41
CA PRO A 464 -42.82 20.57 -47.56
C PRO A 464 -44.35 20.66 -47.52
N THR A 465 -44.96 20.44 -46.35
CA THR A 465 -46.20 21.11 -45.92
C THR A 465 -46.50 20.77 -44.46
N ASP A 466 -47.00 21.78 -43.75
CA ASP A 466 -47.61 21.75 -42.41
C ASP A 466 -46.66 21.85 -41.21
N ILE A 467 -46.15 23.07 -41.02
CA ILE A 467 -45.78 23.62 -39.71
C ILE A 467 -47.05 24.15 -39.03
N PRO A 468 -47.34 23.74 -37.78
CA PRO A 468 -47.89 24.65 -36.79
C PRO A 468 -46.84 24.96 -35.73
N LEU A 469 -46.58 26.26 -35.58
CA LEU A 469 -45.75 26.84 -34.52
C LEU A 469 -46.44 26.67 -33.16
N SER A 470 -45.78 25.98 -32.24
CA SER A 470 -45.67 26.35 -30.81
C SER A 470 -44.54 25.58 -30.14
#